data_AF-A0A8I1YJP3-F1
#
_entry.id   AF-A0A8I1YJP3-F1
#
_cell.length_a   1.000
_cell.length_b   1.000
_cell.length_c   1.000
_cell.angle_alpha   90.00
_cell.angle_beta   90.00
_cell.angle_gamma   90.00
#
_symmetry.space_group_name_H-M   'P 1'
#
loop_
_entity.id
_entity.type
_entity.pdbx_description
1 polymer ?
#
loop_
_entity_poly.entity_id
_entity_poly.type
_entity_poly.pdbx_seq_one_letter_code
_entity_poly.pdbx_strand_id
1 'polypeptide(L)'
;MSTATIGSLRSASEYRYSRLVQGFRIFQDFQAVSFDPKVADLAPSAPGLTDYDEQHAVTYMRILDAEADNADWREVARIVLCIDPALEPDRARRAFDSHLARARWVARHGYRYLLRRDRPTSE
;
A
#
# COMPACT_ATOMS: atom_id res chain seq x y z
N MET A 1 -47.89 29.74 7.77
CA MET A 1 -46.71 29.65 8.68
C MET A 1 -45.91 28.46 8.20
N SER A 2 -44.85 28.72 7.44
CA SER A 2 -44.11 27.69 6.67
C SER A 2 -42.64 27.68 7.08
N THR A 3 -42.13 26.46 7.14
CA THR A 3 -40.84 25.98 7.62
C THR A 3 -39.62 26.58 6.91
N ALA A 4 -38.55 26.82 7.68
CA ALA A 4 -37.21 27.15 7.21
C ALA A 4 -36.51 25.93 6.57
N THR A 5 -35.62 26.15 5.59
CA THR A 5 -34.35 25.41 5.33
C THR A 5 -33.62 26.05 4.13
N ILE A 6 -32.29 25.84 4.09
CA ILE A 6 -31.28 26.07 3.02
C ILE A 6 -30.31 27.19 3.43
N GLY A 7 -29.00 26.99 3.56
CA GLY A 7 -28.14 25.83 3.31
C GLY A 7 -26.70 26.33 3.43
N SER A 8 -25.95 25.82 4.41
CA SER A 8 -24.54 26.15 4.62
C SER A 8 -23.69 25.32 3.65
N LEU A 9 -22.96 26.01 2.78
CA LEU A 9 -21.97 25.45 1.87
C LEU A 9 -20.86 24.77 2.68
N ARG A 10 -20.73 23.44 2.56
CA ARG A 10 -19.54 22.71 2.99
C ARG A 10 -18.79 22.14 1.77
N SER A 11 -17.47 22.24 1.89
CA SER A 11 -16.41 21.98 0.91
C SER A 11 -16.53 20.65 0.16
N ALA A 12 -16.22 20.67 -1.13
CA ALA A 12 -16.24 19.54 -2.06
C ALA A 12 -15.06 18.53 -1.89
N SER A 13 -14.48 18.43 -0.69
CA SER A 13 -13.36 17.52 -0.41
C SER A 13 -13.76 16.26 0.37
N GLU A 14 -15.04 16.10 0.76
CA GLU A 14 -15.35 15.19 1.87
C GLU A 14 -16.25 13.98 1.60
N TYR A 15 -16.93 13.80 0.46
CA TYR A 15 -17.80 12.62 0.30
C TYR A 15 -17.99 12.13 -1.14
N ARG A 16 -17.09 11.23 -1.60
CA ARG A 16 -17.48 10.15 -2.54
C ARG A 16 -16.50 8.96 -2.64
N TYR A 17 -16.02 8.47 -1.50
CA TYR A 17 -15.32 7.17 -1.42
C TYR A 17 -15.94 6.25 -0.36
N SER A 18 -17.23 6.43 -0.08
CA SER A 18 -18.02 5.49 0.72
C SER A 18 -19.03 4.80 -0.18
N ARG A 19 -19.03 3.45 -0.14
CA ARG A 19 -19.89 2.50 -0.87
C ARG A 19 -19.31 1.96 -2.18
N LEU A 20 -18.26 1.13 -2.07
CA LEU A 20 -18.06 -0.11 -2.87
C LEU A 20 -16.81 -0.92 -2.41
N VAL A 21 -16.52 -1.00 -1.11
CA VAL A 21 -15.50 -1.93 -0.55
C VAL A 21 -16.03 -2.56 0.73
N GLN A 22 -17.17 -3.24 0.64
CA GLN A 22 -17.63 -4.16 1.68
C GLN A 22 -16.89 -5.50 1.48
N GLY A 23 -15.67 -5.59 2.03
CA GLY A 23 -14.84 -6.78 2.02
C GLY A 23 -13.53 -6.65 2.82
N PHE A 24 -13.04 -5.42 3.03
CA PHE A 24 -11.76 -5.15 3.70
C PHE A 24 -11.91 -4.97 5.23
N ARG A 25 -12.21 -6.05 5.97
CA ARG A 25 -12.60 -5.97 7.39
C ARG A 25 -11.47 -5.94 8.43
N ILE A 26 -10.20 -5.75 8.04
CA ILE A 26 -9.08 -5.75 9.01
C ILE A 26 -8.33 -4.40 9.08
N PHE A 27 -8.62 -3.44 8.20
CA PHE A 27 -7.76 -2.25 8.04
C PHE A 27 -8.38 -0.89 8.40
N GLN A 28 -9.62 -0.83 8.89
CA GLN A 28 -10.25 0.45 9.25
C GLN A 28 -9.65 1.10 10.52
N ASP A 29 -9.04 0.32 11.42
CA ASP A 29 -8.59 0.85 12.72
C ASP A 29 -7.14 1.40 12.72
N PHE A 30 -6.35 1.16 11.65
CA PHE A 30 -4.96 1.64 11.55
C PHE A 30 -4.76 2.86 10.63
N GLN A 31 -5.83 3.45 10.09
CA GLN A 31 -5.74 4.60 9.18
C GLN A 31 -5.18 5.89 9.84
N ALA A 32 -5.03 5.93 11.17
CA ALA A 32 -4.46 7.09 11.85
C ALA A 32 -2.92 7.10 11.94
N VAL A 33 -2.23 6.03 11.51
CA VAL A 33 -0.76 5.94 11.62
C VAL A 33 -0.15 5.51 10.28
N SER A 34 -0.13 6.44 9.33
CA SER A 34 0.76 6.38 8.16
C SER A 34 2.21 6.58 8.63
N PHE A 35 2.84 5.52 9.17
CA PHE A 35 4.27 5.51 9.51
C PHE A 35 5.14 4.79 8.49
N ASP A 36 4.59 4.47 7.31
CA ASP A 36 5.42 3.92 6.25
C ASP A 36 6.33 5.04 5.72
N PRO A 37 7.67 4.87 5.75
CA PRO A 37 8.59 5.83 5.18
C PRO A 37 8.24 6.08 3.70
N LYS A 38 8.72 7.20 3.16
CA LYS A 38 8.43 7.59 1.79
C LYS A 38 8.78 6.43 0.83
N VAL A 39 7.74 5.89 0.20
CA VAL A 39 7.88 4.84 -0.81
C VAL A 39 8.57 5.41 -2.05
N ALA A 40 9.60 4.73 -2.53
CA ALA A 40 10.30 5.08 -3.75
C ALA A 40 9.46 4.75 -4.99
N ASP A 41 9.77 5.37 -6.12
CA ASP A 41 9.07 5.10 -7.38
C ASP A 41 9.27 3.66 -7.89
N LEU A 42 10.37 3.02 -7.50
CA LEU A 42 10.68 1.64 -7.85
C LEU A 42 11.16 0.89 -6.61
N ALA A 43 10.67 -0.33 -6.45
CA ALA A 43 11.18 -1.25 -5.44
C ALA A 43 12.61 -1.73 -5.79
N PRO A 44 13.42 -2.10 -4.80
CA PRO A 44 14.74 -2.66 -5.05
C PRO A 44 14.66 -3.98 -5.81
N SER A 45 15.65 -4.22 -6.68
CA SER A 45 15.83 -5.46 -7.44
C SER A 45 17.00 -6.31 -6.93
N ALA A 46 17.52 -6.00 -5.74
CA ALA A 46 18.67 -6.67 -5.15
C ALA A 46 18.43 -8.17 -4.90
N PRO A 47 19.46 -9.02 -4.96
CA PRO A 47 19.31 -10.47 -4.81
C PRO A 47 18.99 -10.93 -3.39
N GLY A 48 19.15 -10.06 -2.38
CA GLY A 48 18.83 -10.31 -0.97
C GLY A 48 17.87 -9.27 -0.41
N LEU A 49 17.42 -9.47 0.83
CA LEU A 49 16.69 -8.43 1.58
C LEU A 49 17.57 -7.20 1.77
N THR A 50 16.95 -6.03 1.68
CA THR A 50 17.54 -4.71 1.89
C THR A 50 16.84 -4.00 3.03
N ASP A 51 17.46 -2.97 3.60
CA ASP A 51 16.83 -2.13 4.63
C ASP A 51 15.52 -1.50 4.13
N TYR A 52 15.42 -1.23 2.82
CA TYR A 52 14.17 -0.77 2.21
C TYR A 52 13.06 -1.81 2.35
N ASP A 53 13.36 -3.09 2.14
CA ASP A 53 12.36 -4.16 2.27
C ASP A 53 11.85 -4.29 3.71
N GLU A 54 12.75 -4.13 4.70
CA GLU A 54 12.39 -4.17 6.12
C GLU A 54 11.53 -2.97 6.51
N GLN A 55 11.89 -1.78 6.07
CA GLN A 55 11.16 -0.54 6.31
C GLN A 55 9.77 -0.51 5.66
N HIS A 56 9.58 -1.23 4.55
CA HIS A 56 8.34 -1.24 3.76
C HIS A 56 7.59 -2.58 3.83
N ALA A 57 7.82 -3.37 4.88
CA ALA A 57 7.16 -4.66 5.06
C ALA A 57 5.62 -4.53 5.07
N VAL A 58 5.08 -3.49 5.73
CA VAL A 58 3.63 -3.23 5.78
C VAL A 58 3.10 -2.86 4.38
N THR A 59 3.81 -2.04 3.62
CA THR A 59 3.49 -1.72 2.22
C THR A 59 3.39 -2.99 1.37
N TYR A 60 4.35 -3.93 1.52
CA TYR A 60 4.31 -5.20 0.79
C TYR A 60 3.13 -6.08 1.20
N MET A 61 2.81 -6.18 2.49
CA MET A 61 1.63 -6.92 2.96
C MET A 61 0.35 -6.38 2.34
N ARG A 62 0.15 -5.05 2.36
CA ARG A 62 -1.03 -4.40 1.76
C ARG A 62 -1.16 -4.67 0.27
N ILE A 63 -0.05 -4.65 -0.47
CA ILE A 63 -0.05 -4.95 -1.91
C ILE A 63 -0.40 -6.42 -2.18
N LEU A 64 0.11 -7.36 -1.37
CA LEU A 64 -0.19 -8.79 -1.51
C LEU A 64 -1.63 -9.12 -1.14
N ASP A 65 -2.17 -8.52 -0.08
CA ASP A 65 -3.58 -8.68 0.30
C ASP A 65 -4.50 -8.14 -0.79
N ALA A 66 -4.20 -6.95 -1.33
CA ALA A 66 -4.95 -6.38 -2.45
C ALA A 66 -4.87 -7.24 -3.72
N GLU A 67 -3.72 -7.89 -3.98
CA GLU A 67 -3.59 -8.84 -5.09
C GLU A 67 -4.45 -10.09 -4.88
N ALA A 68 -4.45 -10.66 -3.66
CA ALA A 68 -5.27 -11.82 -3.31
C ALA A 68 -6.77 -11.54 -3.46
N ASP A 69 -7.19 -10.31 -3.15
CA ASP A 69 -8.57 -9.83 -3.31
C ASP A 69 -8.90 -9.38 -4.75
N ASN A 70 -7.96 -9.50 -5.69
CA ASN A 70 -8.10 -9.06 -7.09
C ASN A 70 -8.49 -7.57 -7.22
N ALA A 71 -7.96 -6.73 -6.34
CA ALA A 71 -8.20 -5.29 -6.39
C ALA A 71 -7.62 -4.64 -7.66
N ASP A 72 -8.22 -3.52 -8.09
CA ASP A 72 -7.65 -2.73 -9.20
C ASP A 72 -6.30 -2.14 -8.77
N TRP A 73 -5.25 -2.39 -9.56
CA TRP A 73 -3.92 -1.84 -9.33
C TRP A 73 -3.90 -0.32 -9.17
N ARG A 74 -4.85 0.39 -9.79
CA ARG A 74 -5.01 1.85 -9.67
C ARG A 74 -5.39 2.29 -8.27
N GLU A 75 -6.25 1.51 -7.60
CA GLU A 75 -6.65 1.77 -6.23
C GLU A 75 -5.46 1.52 -5.29
N VAL A 76 -4.71 0.44 -5.51
CA VAL A 76 -3.49 0.14 -4.77
C VAL A 76 -2.43 1.23 -4.96
N ALA A 77 -2.19 1.68 -6.20
CA ALA A 77 -1.23 2.75 -6.47
C ALA A 77 -1.61 4.06 -5.75
N ARG A 78 -2.90 4.40 -5.73
CA ARG A 78 -3.38 5.62 -5.07
C ARG A 78 -3.31 5.53 -3.54
N ILE A 79 -3.77 4.42 -2.97
CA ILE A 79 -3.95 4.29 -1.52
C ILE A 79 -2.64 3.84 -0.84
N VAL A 80 -1.91 2.90 -1.43
CA VAL A 80 -0.74 2.28 -0.81
C VAL A 80 0.56 2.97 -1.22
N LEU A 81 0.69 3.36 -2.50
CA LEU A 81 1.90 4.01 -3.01
C LEU A 81 1.79 5.54 -3.04
N CYS A 82 0.61 6.08 -2.75
CA CYS A 82 0.33 7.52 -2.79
C CYS A 82 0.64 8.17 -4.15
N ILE A 83 0.43 7.45 -5.25
CA ILE A 83 0.58 7.96 -6.63
C ILE A 83 -0.77 7.96 -7.31
N ASP A 84 -1.24 9.10 -7.82
CA ASP A 84 -2.50 9.16 -8.54
C ASP A 84 -2.34 8.64 -9.99
N PRO A 85 -2.90 7.47 -10.34
CA PRO A 85 -2.79 6.93 -11.69
C PRO A 85 -3.56 7.73 -12.75
N ALA A 86 -4.45 8.64 -12.35
CA ALA A 86 -5.12 9.54 -13.30
C ALA A 86 -4.22 10.70 -13.74
N LEU A 87 -3.32 11.14 -12.87
CA LEU A 87 -2.38 12.24 -13.12
C LEU A 87 -1.04 11.73 -13.65
N GLU A 88 -0.57 10.60 -13.12
CA GLU A 88 0.76 10.04 -13.43
C GLU A 88 0.65 8.53 -13.78
N PRO A 89 -0.07 8.15 -14.85
CA PRO A 89 -0.42 6.75 -15.13
C PRO A 89 0.80 5.84 -15.28
N ASP A 90 1.82 6.28 -16.02
CA ASP A 90 3.02 5.47 -16.26
C ASP A 90 3.85 5.29 -14.99
N ARG A 91 3.99 6.36 -14.19
CA ARG A 91 4.72 6.30 -12.92
C ARG A 91 4.00 5.39 -11.93
N ALA A 92 2.69 5.55 -11.79
CA ALA A 92 1.85 4.70 -10.93
C ALA A 92 1.95 3.23 -11.33
N ARG A 93 1.86 2.94 -12.63
CA ARG A 93 1.93 1.56 -13.13
C ARG A 93 3.29 0.91 -12.86
N ARG A 94 4.39 1.60 -13.17
CA ARG A 94 5.75 1.09 -12.90
C ARG A 94 5.99 0.88 -11.40
N ALA A 95 5.53 1.80 -10.56
CA ALA A 95 5.64 1.69 -9.12
C ALA A 95 4.87 0.45 -8.63
N PHE A 96 3.61 0.30 -9.02
CA PHE A 96 2.81 -0.88 -8.68
C PHE A 96 3.48 -2.18 -9.12
N ASP A 97 3.86 -2.30 -10.40
CA ASP A 97 4.42 -3.54 -10.95
C ASP A 97 5.74 -3.92 -10.24
N SER A 98 6.63 -2.95 -9.99
CA SER A 98 7.89 -3.20 -9.29
C SER A 98 7.70 -3.59 -7.83
N HIS A 99 6.80 -2.94 -7.11
CA HIS A 99 6.54 -3.24 -5.70
C HIS A 99 5.79 -4.55 -5.52
N LEU A 100 4.82 -4.89 -6.38
CA LEU A 100 4.17 -6.20 -6.37
C LEU A 100 5.17 -7.32 -6.68
N ALA A 101 6.03 -7.14 -7.68
CA ALA A 101 7.07 -8.12 -8.00
C ALA A 101 8.03 -8.33 -6.81
N ARG A 102 8.43 -7.24 -6.15
CA ARG A 102 9.30 -7.31 -4.98
C ARG A 102 8.62 -7.93 -3.77
N ALA A 103 7.38 -7.56 -3.48
CA ALA A 103 6.59 -8.14 -2.40
C ALA A 103 6.46 -9.66 -2.55
N ARG A 104 6.16 -10.14 -3.77
CA ARG A 104 6.12 -11.59 -4.07
C ARG A 104 7.49 -12.27 -3.94
N TRP A 105 8.58 -11.54 -4.21
CA TRP A 105 9.92 -12.07 -3.98
C TRP A 105 10.21 -12.21 -2.48
N VAL A 106 9.93 -11.17 -1.69
CA VAL A 106 10.10 -11.16 -0.22
C VAL A 106 9.26 -12.26 0.42
N ALA A 107 7.99 -12.42 0.04
CA ALA A 107 7.12 -13.45 0.58
C ALA A 107 7.64 -14.89 0.31
N ARG A 108 8.23 -15.12 -0.87
CA ARG A 108 8.74 -16.45 -1.26
C ARG A 108 10.16 -16.74 -0.78
N HIS A 109 11.01 -15.71 -0.68
CA HIS A 109 12.46 -15.89 -0.48
C HIS A 109 13.02 -15.16 0.75
N GLY A 110 12.37 -14.10 1.22
CA GLY A 110 12.83 -13.28 2.34
C GLY A 110 12.97 -14.06 3.65
N TYR A 111 12.07 -15.02 3.91
CA TYR A 111 12.16 -15.88 5.10
C TYR A 111 13.48 -16.69 5.16
N ARG A 112 14.03 -17.09 4.00
CA ARG A 112 15.33 -17.79 3.94
C ARG A 112 16.49 -16.90 4.37
N TYR A 113 16.36 -15.58 4.23
CA TYR A 113 17.36 -14.62 4.68
C TYR A 113 17.29 -14.37 6.18
N LEU A 114 16.09 -14.30 6.77
CA LEU A 114 15.91 -14.23 8.23
C LEU A 114 16.53 -15.44 8.93
N LEU A 115 16.21 -16.66 8.46
CA LEU A 115 16.80 -17.89 9.00
C LEU A 115 18.33 -17.99 8.84
N ARG A 116 18.94 -17.24 7.91
CA ARG A 116 20.40 -17.17 7.75
C ARG A 116 21.04 -16.13 8.65
N ARG A 117 20.35 -15.03 8.98
CA ARG A 117 20.83 -14.01 9.94
C ARG A 117 20.80 -14.52 11.37
N ASP A 118 19.85 -15.39 11.71
CA ASP A 118 19.68 -15.93 13.07
C ASP A 118 20.59 -17.12 13.39
N ARG A 119 21.49 -17.51 12.47
CA ARG A 119 22.51 -18.51 12.81
C ARG A 119 23.55 -17.83 13.71
N PRO A 120 23.70 -18.23 14.99
CA PRO A 120 24.84 -17.76 15.77
C PRO A 120 26.10 -18.18 15.02
N THR A 121 26.95 -17.22 14.68
CA THR A 121 28.32 -17.52 14.28
C THR A 121 28.94 -18.23 15.47
N SER A 122 29.05 -19.56 15.37
CA SER A 122 29.82 -20.35 16.32
C SER A 122 31.29 -19.97 16.13
N GLU A 123 31.72 -18.96 16.89
CA GLU A 123 33.10 -18.76 17.30
C GLU A 123 33.36 -19.49 18.63
#